data_AF-A0A822D566-F1
#
_entry.id   AF-A0A822D566-F1
#
_cell.length_a   1.000
_cell.length_b   1.000
_cell.length_c   1.000
_cell.angle_alpha   90.00
_cell.angle_beta   90.00
_cell.angle_gamma   90.00
#
_symmetry.space_group_name_H-M   'P 1'
#
loop_
_entity.id
_entity.type
_entity.pdbx_description
1 polymer ?
#
loop_
_entity_poly.entity_id
_entity_poly.type
_entity_poly.pdbx_seq_one_letter_code
_entity_poly.pdbx_strand_id
1 'polypeptide(L)'
;MIQLSITFGFIALFYFTPPIREYVQSQNGRWLYFASYGVFLVTYFVLVCSQRAVRRFPLNLILLGILTLSMSYMMGMISAYYKIESILIAIGITAVVCLGVTLFSFQTKYDFTSCFEVLFVMSLALLAFGIVCAFTYSRVRMLTKQNL
;
A
#
# COMPACT_ATOMS: atom_id res chain seq x y z
N MET A 1 0.71 -12.06 -2.72
CA MET A 1 2.02 -12.01 -2.03
C MET A 1 3.15 -11.55 -2.95
N ILE A 2 3.32 -12.15 -4.13
CA ILE A 2 4.36 -11.73 -5.10
C ILE A 2 4.33 -10.23 -5.39
N GLN A 3 3.13 -9.65 -5.55
CA GLN A 3 2.95 -8.21 -5.75
C GLN A 3 3.56 -7.34 -4.63
N LEU A 4 3.39 -7.73 -3.36
CA LEU A 4 3.93 -7.01 -2.19
C LEU A 4 5.45 -7.09 -2.13
N SER A 5 6.02 -8.25 -2.45
CA SER A 5 7.47 -8.44 -2.52
C SER A 5 8.10 -7.60 -3.63
N ILE A 6 7.45 -7.53 -4.81
CA ILE A 6 7.92 -6.71 -5.94
C ILE A 6 7.87 -5.22 -5.57
N THR A 7 6.75 -4.74 -5.02
CA THR A 7 6.62 -3.34 -4.56
C THR A 7 7.69 -3.00 -3.53
N PHE A 8 7.91 -3.87 -2.53
CA PHE A 8 8.94 -3.66 -1.53
C PHE A 8 10.35 -3.56 -2.14
N GLY A 9 10.69 -4.47 -3.06
CA GLY A 9 11.98 -4.44 -3.76
C GLY A 9 12.19 -3.16 -4.57
N PHE A 10 11.15 -2.72 -5.30
CA PHE A 10 11.20 -1.46 -6.04
C PHE A 10 11.33 -0.25 -5.11
N ILE A 11 10.57 -0.19 -4.02
CA ILE A 11 10.64 0.91 -3.05
C ILE A 11 12.03 0.98 -2.42
N ALA A 12 12.61 -0.16 -2.03
CA ALA A 12 13.96 -0.22 -1.48
C ALA A 12 15.01 0.29 -2.49
N LEU A 13 14.91 -0.14 -3.76
CA LEU A 13 15.81 0.30 -4.83
C LEU A 13 15.72 1.83 -5.07
N PHE A 14 14.50 2.35 -5.19
CA PHE A 14 14.24 3.78 -5.37
C PHE A 14 14.67 4.57 -4.13
N TYR A 15 14.53 4.01 -2.92
CA TYR A 15 14.98 4.67 -1.69
C TYR A 15 16.50 4.80 -1.60
N PHE A 16 17.24 3.75 -1.94
CA PHE A 16 18.71 3.78 -1.96
C PHE A 16 19.30 4.68 -3.04
N THR A 17 18.46 5.25 -3.90
CA THR A 17 18.86 6.17 -4.96
C THR A 17 18.62 7.62 -4.48
N PRO A 18 19.62 8.28 -3.85
CA PRO A 18 19.48 9.64 -3.30
C PRO A 18 19.04 10.74 -4.28
N PRO A 19 19.34 10.74 -5.60
CA PRO A 19 18.98 11.87 -6.47
C PRO A 19 17.47 12.07 -6.61
N ILE A 20 16.64 11.04 -6.38
CA ILE A 20 15.17 11.16 -6.50
C ILE A 20 14.63 12.14 -5.45
N ARG A 21 15.24 12.18 -4.27
CA ARG A 21 14.80 13.03 -3.16
C ARG A 21 15.02 14.52 -3.45
N GLU A 22 16.12 14.85 -4.11
CA GLU A 22 16.47 16.22 -4.51
C GLU A 22 15.60 16.69 -5.70
N TYR A 23 15.34 15.81 -6.67
CA TYR A 23 14.44 16.10 -7.79
C TYR A 23 12.98 16.33 -7.35
N VAL A 24 12.51 15.59 -6.36
CA VAL A 24 11.14 15.70 -5.82
C VAL A 24 10.93 16.97 -4.99
N GLN A 25 11.97 17.46 -4.31
CA GLN A 25 11.90 18.68 -3.50
C GLN A 25 12.03 19.98 -4.32
N SER A 26 12.52 19.89 -5.57
CA SER A 26 12.52 21.03 -6.50
C SER A 26 11.09 21.43 -6.93
N GLN A 27 10.88 22.69 -7.36
CA GLN A 27 9.55 23.18 -7.78
C GLN A 27 8.88 22.30 -8.85
N ASN A 28 9.66 21.67 -9.74
CA ASN A 28 9.17 20.73 -10.75
C ASN A 28 8.76 19.35 -10.19
N GLY A 29 9.28 18.96 -9.03
CA GLY A 29 9.01 17.65 -8.41
C GLY A 29 7.57 17.49 -7.89
N ARG A 30 6.92 18.59 -7.50
CA ARG A 30 5.49 18.59 -7.11
C ARG A 30 4.58 18.14 -8.24
N TRP A 31 4.89 18.50 -9.49
CA TRP A 31 4.12 18.05 -10.66
C TRP A 31 4.20 16.53 -10.84
N LEU A 32 5.38 15.94 -10.65
CA LEU A 32 5.56 14.50 -10.72
C LEU A 32 4.80 13.77 -9.60
N TYR A 33 4.74 14.35 -8.40
CA TYR A 33 3.93 13.80 -7.30
C TYR A 33 2.43 13.76 -7.66
N PHE A 34 1.86 14.87 -8.12
CA PHE A 34 0.45 14.92 -8.53
C PHE A 34 0.15 14.04 -9.75
N ALA A 35 1.06 14.01 -10.74
CA ALA A 35 0.93 13.15 -11.91
C ALA A 35 0.91 11.65 -11.53
N SER A 36 1.78 11.23 -10.62
CA SER A 36 1.82 9.85 -10.10
C SER A 36 0.50 9.47 -9.43
N TYR A 37 -0.03 10.37 -8.62
CA TYR A 37 -1.31 10.18 -7.94
C TYR A 37 -2.46 10.07 -8.95
N GLY A 38 -2.45 10.91 -9.99
CA GLY A 38 -3.42 10.85 -11.09
C GLY A 38 -3.37 9.52 -11.84
N VAL A 39 -2.18 9.04 -12.20
CA VAL A 39 -2.00 7.75 -12.90
C VAL A 39 -2.49 6.58 -12.04
N PHE A 40 -2.19 6.58 -10.74
CA PHE A 40 -2.70 5.56 -9.82
C PHE A 40 -4.24 5.57 -9.75
N LEU A 41 -4.84 6.76 -9.62
CA LEU A 41 -6.28 6.92 -9.52
C LEU A 41 -6.98 6.47 -10.81
N VAL A 42 -6.48 6.86 -11.98
CA VAL A 42 -7.02 6.44 -13.29
C VAL A 42 -6.91 4.92 -13.45
N THR A 43 -5.74 4.35 -13.16
CA THR A 43 -5.54 2.89 -13.26
C THR A 43 -6.46 2.12 -12.31
N TYR A 44 -6.63 2.62 -11.08
CA TYR A 44 -7.57 2.07 -10.12
C TYR A 44 -9.02 2.15 -10.61
N PHE A 45 -9.44 3.30 -11.15
CA PHE A 45 -10.78 3.48 -11.70
C PHE A 45 -11.05 2.54 -12.87
N VAL A 46 -10.08 2.37 -13.78
CA VAL A 46 -10.17 1.41 -14.89
C VAL A 46 -10.34 -0.01 -14.36
N LEU A 47 -9.63 -0.39 -13.28
CA LEU A 47 -9.74 -1.70 -12.66
C LEU A 47 -11.16 -1.95 -12.08
N VAL A 48 -11.70 -0.95 -11.38
CA VAL A 48 -13.03 -1.00 -10.75
C VAL A 48 -14.15 -0.99 -11.79
N CYS A 49 -14.09 -0.08 -12.76
CA CYS A 49 -15.09 0.02 -13.83
C CYS A 49 -15.01 -1.15 -14.83
N SER A 50 -13.84 -1.75 -15.00
CA SER A 50 -13.61 -2.82 -15.96
C SER A 50 -13.44 -4.19 -15.29
N GLN A 51 -14.35 -4.57 -14.39
CA GLN A 51 -14.36 -5.91 -13.79
C GLN A 51 -14.38 -7.03 -14.85
N ARG A 52 -14.98 -6.80 -16.01
CA ARG A 52 -14.96 -7.75 -17.15
C ARG A 52 -13.56 -7.91 -17.76
N ALA A 53 -12.73 -6.86 -17.78
CA ALA A 53 -11.34 -6.93 -18.26
C ALA A 53 -10.43 -7.66 -17.25
N VAL A 54 -10.69 -7.48 -15.95
CA VAL A 54 -10.00 -8.19 -14.85
C VAL A 54 -10.29 -9.70 -14.86
N ARG A 55 -11.46 -10.12 -15.39
CA ARG A 55 -11.81 -11.55 -15.47
C ARG A 55 -11.31 -12.26 -16.74
N ARG A 56 -10.70 -11.53 -17.69
CA ARG A 56 -10.16 -12.10 -18.93
C ARG A 56 -8.65 -12.32 -18.80
N PHE A 57 -8.21 -13.56 -18.95
CA PHE A 57 -6.80 -13.88 -19.17
C PHE A 57 -6.41 -13.45 -20.59
N PRO A 58 -5.29 -12.73 -20.84
CA PRO A 58 -4.19 -12.33 -19.95
C PRO A 58 -4.27 -10.89 -19.42
N LEU A 59 -5.31 -10.12 -19.78
CA LEU A 59 -5.42 -8.69 -19.47
C LEU A 59 -5.36 -8.38 -17.97
N ASN A 60 -5.86 -9.28 -17.12
CA ASN A 60 -5.77 -9.15 -15.67
C ASN A 60 -4.32 -8.96 -15.16
N LEU A 61 -3.38 -9.76 -15.67
CA LEU A 61 -1.98 -9.70 -15.24
C LEU A 61 -1.31 -8.39 -15.65
N ILE A 62 -1.64 -7.90 -16.85
CA ILE A 62 -1.10 -6.63 -17.36
C ILE A 62 -1.64 -5.46 -16.54
N LEU A 63 -2.95 -5.41 -16.26
CA LEU A 63 -3.55 -4.38 -15.41
C LEU A 63 -2.99 -4.42 -13.99
N LEU A 64 -2.84 -5.61 -13.38
CA LEU A 64 -2.20 -5.74 -12.07
C LEU A 64 -0.75 -5.27 -12.10
N GLY A 65 0.00 -5.58 -13.15
CA GLY A 65 1.40 -5.15 -13.33
C GLY A 65 1.51 -3.62 -13.39
N ILE A 66 0.69 -2.96 -14.20
CA ILE A 66 0.65 -1.49 -14.32
C ILE A 66 0.23 -0.86 -12.98
N LEU A 67 -0.76 -1.42 -12.30
CA LEU A 67 -1.17 -0.95 -10.97
C LEU A 67 -0.02 -1.09 -9.96
N THR A 68 0.70 -2.20 -10.00
CA THR A 68 1.83 -2.46 -9.09
C THR A 68 2.99 -1.50 -9.34
N LEU A 69 3.31 -1.24 -10.61
CA LEU A 69 4.35 -0.28 -11.01
C LEU A 69 3.97 1.14 -10.58
N SER A 70 2.74 1.59 -10.86
CA SER A 70 2.28 2.93 -10.47
C SER A 70 2.22 3.08 -8.94
N MET A 71 1.78 2.05 -8.21
CA MET A 71 1.77 2.05 -6.75
C MET A 71 3.19 2.09 -6.16
N SER A 72 4.14 1.31 -6.72
CA SER A 72 5.55 1.33 -6.30
C SER A 72 6.16 2.70 -6.49
N TYR A 73 5.87 3.35 -7.61
CA TYR A 73 6.34 4.70 -7.91
C TYR A 73 5.76 5.73 -6.94
N MET A 74 4.45 5.67 -6.67
CA MET A 74 3.79 6.53 -5.68
C MET A 74 4.39 6.35 -4.27
N MET A 75 4.57 5.10 -3.82
CA MET A 75 5.22 4.79 -2.53
C MET A 75 6.67 5.29 -2.47
N GLY A 76 7.43 5.14 -3.56
CA GLY A 76 8.79 5.65 -3.69
C GLY A 76 8.83 7.18 -3.52
N MET A 77 7.90 7.89 -4.15
CA MET A 77 7.75 9.34 -4.00
C MET A 77 7.37 9.74 -2.57
N ILE A 78 6.46 9.00 -1.92
CA ILE A 78 6.10 9.21 -0.51
C ILE A 78 7.31 8.99 0.41
N SER A 79 8.17 8.02 0.09
CA SER A 79 9.40 7.75 0.86
C SER A 79 10.42 8.88 0.86
N ALA A 80 10.35 9.79 -0.12
CA ALA A 80 11.16 11.01 -0.14
C ALA A 80 10.71 12.02 0.94
N TYR A 81 9.41 12.04 1.29
CA TYR A 81 8.80 12.97 2.23
C TYR A 81 8.66 12.41 3.65
N TYR A 82 8.41 11.11 3.80
CA TYR A 82 8.21 10.47 5.10
C TYR A 82 9.45 9.70 5.56
N LYS A 83 9.64 9.58 6.88
CA LYS A 83 10.73 8.79 7.47
C LYS A 83 10.51 7.30 7.17
N ILE A 84 11.59 6.60 6.81
CA ILE A 84 11.55 5.17 6.46
C ILE A 84 11.05 4.29 7.60
N GLU A 85 11.32 4.64 8.85
CA GLU A 85 10.79 3.87 10.00
C GLU A 85 9.26 3.78 9.96
N SER A 86 8.57 4.89 9.68
CA SER A 86 7.11 4.90 9.58
C SER A 86 6.62 4.05 8.40
N ILE A 87 7.36 4.05 7.29
CA ILE A 87 7.00 3.32 6.08
C ILE A 87 7.21 1.81 6.27
N LEU A 88 8.33 1.40 6.87
CA LEU A 88 8.62 -0.01 7.18
C LEU A 88 7.59 -0.60 8.13
N ILE A 89 7.18 0.15 9.16
CA ILE A 89 6.11 -0.28 10.07
C ILE A 89 4.79 -0.46 9.32
N ALA A 90 4.42 0.51 8.46
CA ALA A 90 3.19 0.44 7.68
C ALA A 90 3.18 -0.79 6.74
N ILE A 91 4.28 -1.03 6.02
CA ILE A 91 4.44 -2.19 5.14
C ILE A 91 4.38 -3.49 5.95
N GLY A 92 5.04 -3.55 7.10
CA GLY A 92 5.00 -4.71 8.00
C GLY A 92 3.59 -5.07 8.44
N ILE A 93 2.78 -4.08 8.83
CA ILE A 93 1.38 -4.30 9.22
C ILE A 93 0.57 -4.80 8.02
N THR A 94 0.69 -4.17 6.85
CA THR A 94 -0.02 -4.63 5.64
C THR A 94 0.35 -6.06 5.23
N ALA A 95 1.61 -6.46 5.42
CA ALA A 95 2.06 -7.82 5.14
C ALA A 95 1.43 -8.84 6.11
N VAL A 96 1.46 -8.57 7.42
CA VAL A 96 0.82 -9.42 8.44
C VAL A 96 -0.68 -9.57 8.16
N VAL A 97 -1.35 -8.46 7.86
CA VAL A 97 -2.77 -8.41 7.54
C VAL A 97 -3.09 -9.25 6.29
N CYS A 98 -2.35 -9.06 5.19
CA CYS A 98 -2.55 -9.84 3.97
C CYS A 98 -2.23 -11.34 4.17
N LEU A 99 -1.19 -11.68 4.94
CA LEU A 99 -0.86 -13.07 5.26
C LEU A 99 -1.96 -13.72 6.10
N GLY A 100 -2.51 -13.01 7.09
CA GLY A 100 -3.64 -13.48 7.89
C GLY A 100 -4.85 -13.84 7.03
N VAL A 101 -5.25 -12.96 6.10
CA VAL A 101 -6.36 -13.23 5.16
C VAL A 101 -6.06 -14.42 4.25
N THR A 102 -4.81 -14.53 3.78
CA THR A 102 -4.40 -15.62 2.88
C THR A 102 -4.43 -16.98 3.60
N LEU A 103 -3.89 -17.04 4.82
CA LEU A 103 -3.96 -18.25 5.64
C LEU A 103 -5.40 -18.60 6.00
N PHE A 104 -6.22 -17.60 6.31
CA PHE A 104 -7.64 -17.80 6.58
C PHE A 104 -8.40 -18.34 5.35
N SER A 105 -8.08 -17.83 4.17
CA SER A 105 -8.62 -18.30 2.89
C SER A 105 -8.20 -19.74 2.58
N PHE A 106 -6.98 -20.16 2.94
CA PHE A 106 -6.54 -21.55 2.78
C PHE A 106 -7.17 -22.52 3.79
N GLN A 107 -7.44 -22.05 5.01
CA GLN A 107 -8.09 -22.88 6.03
C GLN A 107 -9.60 -23.03 5.79
N THR A 108 -10.23 -22.08 5.09
CA THR A 108 -11.65 -22.15 4.73
C THR A 108 -11.85 -23.12 3.56
N LYS A 109 -11.93 -24.41 3.86
CA LYS A 109 -12.37 -25.46 2.92
C LYS A 109 -13.90 -25.52 2.74
N TYR A 110 -14.67 -24.66 3.41
CA TYR A 110 -16.12 -24.67 3.38
C TYR A 110 -16.67 -23.30 2.98
N ASP A 111 -17.40 -23.29 1.86
CA ASP A 111 -18.23 -22.17 1.38
C ASP A 111 -19.13 -21.66 2.50
N PHE A 112 -18.79 -20.51 3.08
CA PHE A 112 -19.70 -19.73 3.91
C PHE A 112 -19.67 -18.27 3.48
N THR A 113 -20.56 -18.00 2.52
CA THR A 113 -21.35 -16.78 2.32
C THR A 113 -20.58 -15.46 2.32
N SER A 114 -20.61 -14.76 1.18
CA SER A 114 -20.06 -13.42 0.92
C SER A 114 -20.24 -12.37 2.04
N CYS A 115 -21.20 -12.54 2.96
CA CYS A 115 -21.37 -11.69 4.14
C CYS A 115 -20.24 -11.87 5.19
N PHE A 116 -19.76 -13.09 5.41
CA PHE A 116 -18.65 -13.37 6.33
C PHE A 116 -17.32 -12.82 5.79
N GLU A 117 -17.10 -12.94 4.47
CA GLU A 117 -15.95 -12.34 3.79
C GLU A 117 -15.94 -10.81 3.98
N VAL A 118 -17.09 -10.14 3.77
CA VAL A 118 -17.21 -8.68 3.97
C VAL A 118 -17.02 -8.28 5.43
N LEU A 119 -17.61 -9.01 6.39
CA LEU A 119 -17.43 -8.77 7.82
C LEU A 119 -15.98 -8.98 8.26
N PHE A 120 -15.30 -9.98 7.71
CA PHE A 120 -13.89 -10.23 7.96
C PHE A 120 -13.01 -9.12 7.40
N VAL A 121 -13.25 -8.68 6.16
CA VAL A 121 -12.55 -7.54 5.55
C VAL A 121 -12.79 -6.25 6.35
N MET A 122 -14.03 -6.00 6.80
CA MET A 122 -14.35 -4.85 7.66
C MET A 122 -13.67 -4.92 9.03
N SER A 123 -13.65 -6.09 9.67
CA SER A 123 -12.94 -6.32 10.93
C SER A 123 -11.44 -6.08 10.77
N LEU A 124 -10.85 -6.58 9.68
CA LEU A 124 -9.46 -6.40 9.33
C LEU A 124 -9.12 -4.91 9.05
N ALA A 125 -10.01 -4.20 8.37
CA ALA A 125 -9.89 -2.76 8.14
C ALA A 125 -9.95 -1.96 9.45
N LEU A 126 -10.88 -2.32 10.36
CA LEU A 126 -10.95 -1.74 11.71
C LEU A 126 -9.69 -2.04 12.53
N LEU A 127 -9.14 -3.25 12.41
CA LEU A 127 -7.92 -3.66 13.09
C LEU A 127 -6.71 -2.86 12.56
N ALA A 128 -6.59 -2.68 11.24
CA ALA A 128 -5.58 -1.83 10.63
C ALA A 128 -5.69 -0.36 11.10
N PHE A 129 -6.91 0.19 11.13
CA PHE A 129 -7.16 1.54 11.63
C PHE A 129 -6.79 1.67 13.12
N GLY A 130 -7.17 0.68 13.93
CA GLY A 130 -6.82 0.60 15.35
C GLY A 130 -5.31 0.55 15.60
N ILE A 131 -4.57 -0.21 14.80
CA ILE A 131 -3.10 -0.27 14.88
C ILE A 131 -2.48 1.10 14.53
N VAL A 132 -2.95 1.77 13.48
CA VAL A 132 -2.46 3.10 13.09
C VAL A 132 -2.73 4.13 14.20
N CYS A 133 -3.92 4.10 14.80
CA CYS A 133 -4.25 4.94 15.96
C CYS A 133 -3.36 4.63 17.16
N ALA A 134 -3.11 3.35 17.47
CA ALA A 134 -2.22 2.94 18.56
C ALA A 134 -0.78 3.42 18.35
N PHE A 135 -0.25 3.32 17.13
CA PHE A 135 1.09 3.82 16.79
C PHE A 135 1.17 5.34 16.86
N THR A 136 0.20 6.05 16.30
CA THR A 136 0.14 7.52 16.36
C THR A 136 0.09 7.99 17.81
N TYR A 137 -0.72 7.34 18.64
CA TYR A 137 -0.82 7.61 20.07
C TYR A 137 0.48 7.31 20.83
N SER A 138 1.16 6.20 20.52
CA SER A 138 2.45 5.85 21.13
C SER A 138 3.56 6.87 20.80
N ARG A 139 3.59 7.37 19.56
CA ARG A 139 4.55 8.40 19.12
C ARG A 139 4.27 9.73 19.79
N VAL A 140 3.01 10.14 19.91
CA VAL A 140 2.62 11.35 20.65
C VAL A 140 3.03 11.26 22.11
N ARG A 141 2.79 10.13 22.78
CA ARG A 141 3.22 9.95 24.18
C ARG A 141 4.74 9.99 24.37
N MET A 142 5.52 9.45 23.44
CA MET A 142 6.99 9.59 23.52
C MET A 142 7.45 11.04 23.36
N LEU A 143 6.86 11.80 22.44
CA LEU A 143 7.22 13.22 22.24
C LEU A 143 6.88 14.09 23.46
N THR A 144 5.80 13.77 24.18
CA THR A 144 5.45 14.45 25.45
C THR A 144 6.43 14.11 26.57
N LYS A 145 6.90 12.85 26.67
CA LYS A 145 7.91 12.46 27.67
C LYS A 145 9.31 13.05 27.42
N GLN A 146 9.60 13.49 26.21
CA GLN A 146 10.88 14.11 25.86
C GLN A 146 10.87 15.65 26.03
N ASN A 147 9.68 16.26 26.20
CA ASN A 147 9.49 17.70 26.44
C ASN A 147 9.24 18.03 27.94
N LEU A 148 9.37 17.06 28.84
CA LEU A 148 9.28 17.21 30.29
C LEU A 148 10.59 16.75 30.92
#